data_AF-A0A0C9QF63-F1
#
_entry.id   AF-A0A0C9QF63-F1
#
_cell.length_a   1.000
_cell.length_b   1.000
_cell.length_c   1.000
_cell.angle_alpha   90.00
_cell.angle_beta   90.00
_cell.angle_gamma   90.00
#
_symmetry.space_group_name_H-M   'P 1'
#
loop_
_entity.id
_entity.type
_entity.pdbx_description
1 polymer ?
#
loop_
_entity_poly.entity_id
_entity_poly.type
_entity_poly.pdbx_seq_one_letter_code
_entity_poly.pdbx_strand_id
1 'polypeptide(L)'
;MNELYQAVGWGKTENGEASEELRGINVPFVSFDQCVADVPEDFRGYITPDKFCAGYRNGSSLCEGDSGGGLFFESNGLWYLRGIVSVSPVRDHSCDYQSYTGFTYFSHFRDWIRTAFLET
;
A
#
# COMPACT_ATOMS: atom_id res chain seq x y z
N MET A 1 -20.01 -6.16 0.32
CA MET A 1 -19.08 -6.81 1.26
C MET A 1 -17.78 -6.03 1.15
N ASN A 2 -17.34 -5.37 2.22
CA ASN A 2 -16.08 -4.63 2.21
C ASN A 2 -14.94 -5.64 2.35
N GLU A 3 -14.41 -6.12 1.23
CA GLU A 3 -13.19 -6.92 1.24
C GLU A 3 -12.03 -6.05 1.73
N LEU A 4 -11.34 -6.51 2.77
CA LEU A 4 -10.15 -5.86 3.32
C LEU A 4 -8.92 -6.55 2.76
N TYR A 5 -7.87 -5.77 2.55
CA TYR A 5 -6.55 -6.24 2.18
C TYR A 5 -5.62 -6.26 3.39
N GLN A 6 -4.74 -7.25 3.47
CA GLN A 6 -3.74 -7.33 4.52
C GLN A 6 -2.37 -6.89 3.99
N ALA A 7 -1.76 -5.92 4.67
CA ALA A 7 -0.35 -5.57 4.49
C ALA A 7 0.43 -6.05 5.72
N VAL A 8 1.65 -6.53 5.52
CA VAL A 8 2.56 -6.96 6.60
C VAL A 8 3.95 -6.38 6.38
N GLY A 9 4.66 -6.08 7.47
CA GLY A 9 5.98 -5.47 7.40
C GLY A 9 6.65 -5.27 8.76
N TRP A 10 7.89 -4.83 8.69
CA TRP A 10 8.73 -4.44 9.83
C TRP A 10 9.03 -2.95 9.84
N GLY A 11 8.28 -2.15 9.07
CA GLY A 11 8.45 -0.71 8.98
C GLY A 11 8.22 0.00 10.32
N LYS A 12 8.41 1.32 10.29
CA LYS A 12 8.23 2.17 11.46
C LYS A 12 6.81 2.05 12.01
N THR A 13 6.75 1.85 13.32
CA THR A 13 5.51 1.82 14.11
C THR A 13 5.08 3.22 14.53
N GLU A 14 4.01 3.32 15.31
CA GLU A 14 3.52 4.55 15.95
C GLU A 14 4.58 5.25 16.83
N ASN A 15 5.61 4.53 17.28
CA ASN A 15 6.72 5.06 18.06
C ASN A 15 7.83 5.67 17.19
N GLY A 16 7.70 5.62 15.86
CA GLY A 16 8.72 6.10 14.91
C GLY A 16 9.91 5.15 14.74
N GLU A 17 9.89 3.98 15.39
CA GLU A 17 10.92 2.95 15.32
C GLU A 17 10.44 1.74 14.51
N ALA A 18 11.37 1.14 13.75
CA ALA A 18 11.12 -0.10 13.02
C ALA A 18 10.79 -1.23 14.00
N SER A 19 9.90 -2.14 13.60
CA SER A 19 9.51 -3.25 14.47
C SER A 19 10.50 -4.40 14.39
N GLU A 20 10.84 -5.02 15.53
CA GLU A 20 11.61 -6.26 15.57
C GLU A 20 10.77 -7.49 15.19
N GLU A 21 9.45 -7.39 15.32
CA GLU A 21 8.49 -8.45 15.01
C GLU A 21 7.67 -8.08 13.77
N LEU A 22 7.25 -9.09 13.01
CA LEU A 22 6.38 -8.87 11.86
C LEU A 22 5.03 -8.34 12.33
N ARG A 23 4.63 -7.17 11.83
CA ARG A 23 3.30 -6.60 12.08
C ARG A 23 2.44 -6.66 10.82
N GLY A 24 1.13 -6.47 11.01
CA GLY A 24 0.20 -6.41 9.89
C GLY A 24 -1.01 -5.54 10.18
N ILE A 25 -1.55 -4.95 9.11
CA ILE A 25 -2.77 -4.14 9.14
C ILE A 25 -3.73 -4.62 8.06
N ASN A 26 -5.02 -4.51 8.35
CA ASN A 26 -6.08 -4.71 7.36
C ASN A 26 -6.57 -3.35 6.88
N VAL A 27 -6.59 -3.13 5.57
CA VAL A 27 -6.92 -1.84 4.96
C VAL A 27 -7.93 -2.00 3.81
N PRO A 28 -8.88 -1.07 3.65
CA PRO A 28 -9.86 -1.14 2.57
C PRO A 28 -9.27 -0.58 1.27
N PHE A 29 -9.84 -1.02 0.14
CA PHE A 29 -9.66 -0.35 -1.14
C PHE A 29 -10.18 1.09 -1.08
N VAL A 30 -9.49 2.00 -1.76
CA VAL A 30 -9.95 3.37 -2.00
C VAL A 30 -9.97 3.62 -3.51
N SER A 31 -11.10 4.11 -4.02
CA SER A 31 -11.20 4.44 -5.45
C SER A 31 -10.19 5.52 -5.83
N PHE A 32 -9.74 5.50 -7.08
CA PHE A 32 -8.74 6.45 -7.57
C PHE A 32 -9.18 7.91 -7.35
N ASP A 33 -10.43 8.23 -7.73
CA ASP A 33 -10.98 9.58 -7.59
C ASP A 33 -11.04 10.03 -6.13
N GLN A 34 -11.47 9.15 -5.22
CA GLN A 34 -11.49 9.46 -3.78
C GLN A 34 -10.08 9.66 -3.24
N CYS A 35 -9.13 8.82 -3.66
CA CYS A 35 -7.75 8.95 -3.23
C CYS A 35 -7.16 10.29 -3.66
N VAL A 36 -7.25 10.64 -4.95
CA VAL A 36 -6.70 11.90 -5.46
C VAL A 36 -7.36 13.11 -4.81
N ALA A 37 -8.66 13.06 -4.54
CA ALA A 37 -9.38 14.13 -3.85
C ALA A 37 -8.89 14.35 -2.41
N ASP A 38 -8.64 13.26 -1.67
CA ASP A 38 -8.40 13.30 -0.22
C ASP A 38 -6.92 13.37 0.19
N VAL A 39 -5.98 12.89 -0.64
CA VAL A 39 -4.55 12.99 -0.34
C VAL A 39 -4.07 14.45 -0.45
N PRO A 40 -2.96 14.81 0.25
CA PRO A 40 -2.34 16.13 0.12
C PRO A 40 -2.05 16.51 -1.33
N GLU A 41 -2.23 17.80 -1.67
CA GLU A 41 -2.16 18.29 -3.05
C GLU A 41 -0.78 18.05 -3.68
N ASP A 42 0.28 18.27 -2.92
CA ASP A 42 1.67 18.02 -3.29
C ASP A 42 1.99 16.52 -3.50
N PHE A 43 1.19 15.63 -2.90
CA PHE A 43 1.33 14.19 -3.07
C PHE A 43 0.57 13.62 -4.28
N ARG A 44 -0.42 14.33 -4.82
CA ARG A 44 -1.29 13.82 -5.90
C ARG A 44 -0.51 13.33 -7.13
N GLY A 45 0.61 13.98 -7.46
CA GLY A 45 1.46 13.61 -8.58
C GLY A 45 2.10 12.22 -8.48
N TYR A 46 2.19 11.65 -7.27
CA TYR A 46 2.70 10.29 -7.06
C TYR A 46 1.64 9.21 -7.32
N ILE A 47 0.36 9.56 -7.38
CA ILE A 47 -0.75 8.64 -7.66
C ILE A 47 -0.97 8.57 -9.19
N THR A 48 -0.11 7.77 -9.82
CA THR A 48 -0.09 7.53 -11.27
C THR A 48 -1.01 6.36 -11.67
N PRO A 49 -1.31 6.16 -12.98
CA PRO A 49 -2.23 5.09 -13.43
C PRO A 49 -1.80 3.65 -13.11
N ASP A 50 -0.52 3.43 -12.83
CA ASP A 50 0.03 2.16 -12.35
C ASP A 50 -0.19 1.93 -10.84
N LYS A 51 -0.86 2.86 -10.14
CA LYS A 51 -1.08 2.79 -8.69
C LYS A 51 -2.56 2.83 -8.34
N PHE A 52 -2.86 2.29 -7.16
CA PHE A 52 -4.15 2.44 -6.49
C PHE A 52 -3.92 2.72 -5.01
N CYS A 53 -4.93 3.21 -4.31
CA CYS A 53 -4.82 3.51 -2.90
C CYS A 53 -5.56 2.51 -2.04
N ALA A 54 -5.02 2.27 -0.85
CA ALA A 54 -5.69 1.55 0.22
C ALA A 54 -5.27 2.14 1.56
N GLY A 55 -6.14 2.06 2.56
CA GLY A 55 -5.85 2.60 3.88
C GLY A 55 -7.06 3.20 4.56
N TYR A 56 -6.86 3.52 5.83
CA TYR A 56 -7.76 4.35 6.60
C TYR A 56 -7.11 5.73 6.81
N ARG A 57 -7.94 6.70 7.18
CA ARG A 57 -7.49 8.04 7.61
C ARG A 57 -7.76 8.20 9.10
N ASN A 58 -7.34 7.22 9.89
CA ASN A 58 -7.67 7.10 11.32
C ASN A 58 -6.45 6.81 12.20
N GLY A 59 -5.23 7.03 11.70
CA GLY A 59 -3.98 6.71 12.40
C GLY A 59 -3.34 5.38 11.99
N SER A 60 -4.08 4.48 11.35
CA SER A 60 -3.51 3.24 10.79
C SER A 60 -2.91 3.50 9.41
N SER A 61 -1.59 3.38 9.28
CA SER A 61 -0.89 3.60 8.01
C SER A 61 0.31 2.66 7.87
N LEU A 62 0.83 2.58 6.64
CA LEU A 62 2.12 1.98 6.33
C LEU A 62 3.18 3.08 6.34
N CYS A 63 4.40 2.74 6.73
CA CYS A 63 5.44 3.74 6.90
C CYS A 63 6.80 3.30 6.32
N GLU A 64 7.82 4.13 6.54
CA GLU A 64 9.19 3.83 6.13
C GLU A 64 9.60 2.43 6.57
N GLY A 65 10.15 1.66 5.64
CA GLY A 65 10.52 0.24 5.84
C GLY A 65 9.46 -0.76 5.36
N ASP A 66 8.20 -0.35 5.17
CA ASP A 66 7.17 -1.22 4.56
C ASP A 66 7.22 -1.23 3.03
N SER A 67 7.95 -0.29 2.42
CA SER A 67 8.10 -0.16 0.96
C SER A 67 8.61 -1.46 0.32
N GLY A 68 7.97 -1.88 -0.77
CA GLY A 68 8.23 -3.17 -1.43
C GLY A 68 7.46 -4.35 -0.83
N GLY A 69 6.84 -4.19 0.34
CA GLY A 69 5.97 -5.19 0.94
C GLY A 69 4.70 -5.46 0.10
N GLY A 70 4.12 -6.65 0.27
CA GLY A 70 2.91 -7.03 -0.44
C GLY A 70 1.63 -6.59 0.26
N LEU A 71 0.62 -6.25 -0.53
CA LEU A 71 -0.77 -6.10 -0.10
C LEU A 71 -1.57 -7.29 -0.63
N PHE A 72 -2.13 -8.08 0.28
CA PHE A 72 -2.73 -9.37 -0.02
C PHE A 72 -4.24 -9.39 0.24
N PHE A 73 -4.97 -10.28 -0.44
CA PHE A 73 -6.32 -10.69 -0.04
C PHE A 73 -6.42 -12.20 -0.08
N GLU A 74 -7.35 -12.72 0.69
CA GLU A 74 -7.70 -14.13 0.72
C GLU A 74 -8.94 -14.37 -0.14
N SER A 75 -8.91 -15.42 -0.96
CA SER A 75 -10.05 -15.90 -1.72
C SER A 75 -10.00 -17.43 -1.83
N ASN A 76 -11.05 -18.10 -1.36
CA ASN A 76 -11.19 -19.57 -1.40
C ASN A 76 -10.02 -20.35 -0.78
N GLY A 77 -9.52 -19.89 0.36
CA GLY A 77 -8.39 -20.45 1.10
C GLY A 77 -7.01 -20.07 0.55
N LEU A 78 -6.93 -19.22 -0.48
CA LEU A 78 -5.69 -18.85 -1.13
C LEU A 78 -5.42 -17.36 -1.01
N TRP A 79 -4.16 -17.01 -0.74
CA TRP A 79 -3.71 -15.63 -0.66
C TRP A 79 -3.17 -15.14 -2.00
N TYR A 80 -3.60 -13.96 -2.41
CA TYR A 80 -3.24 -13.34 -3.67
C TYR A 80 -2.62 -11.97 -3.45
N LEU A 81 -1.55 -11.67 -4.18
CA LEU A 81 -0.94 -10.35 -4.20
C LEU A 81 -1.79 -9.40 -5.05
N ARG A 82 -2.30 -8.32 -4.43
CA ARG A 82 -3.06 -7.26 -5.11
C ARG A 82 -2.19 -6.10 -5.52
N GLY A 83 -1.26 -5.70 -4.66
CA GLY A 83 -0.39 -4.56 -4.88
C GLY A 83 0.89 -4.63 -4.06
N ILE A 84 1.77 -3.68 -4.31
CA ILE A 84 3.07 -3.56 -3.64
C ILE A 84 3.12 -2.18 -2.98
N VAL A 85 3.47 -2.10 -1.70
CA VAL A 85 3.63 -0.85 -0.97
C VAL A 85 4.64 0.03 -1.70
N SER A 86 4.26 1.26 -2.06
CA SER A 86 5.10 2.12 -2.90
C SER A 86 5.33 3.49 -2.28
N VAL A 87 4.27 4.26 -2.04
CA VAL A 87 4.39 5.66 -1.63
C VAL A 87 3.33 6.01 -0.60
N SER A 88 3.69 6.85 0.36
CA SER A 88 2.76 7.44 1.34
C SER A 88 3.13 8.91 1.52
N PRO A 89 2.16 9.81 1.79
CA PRO A 89 2.47 11.19 2.11
C PRO A 89 3.27 11.30 3.41
N VAL A 90 3.97 12.43 3.56
CA VAL A 90 4.76 12.76 4.75
C VAL A 90 4.15 14.00 5.41
N ARG A 91 4.02 13.96 6.73
CA ARG A 91 3.63 15.11 7.57
C ARG A 91 4.61 15.21 8.74
N ASP A 92 5.12 16.41 8.98
CA ASP A 92 6.04 16.71 10.09
C ASP A 92 7.27 15.77 10.15
N HIS A 93 7.89 15.47 8.99
CA HIS A 93 9.04 14.57 8.85
C HIS A 93 8.76 13.09 9.19
N SER A 94 7.49 12.70 9.22
CA SER A 94 7.04 11.33 9.47
C SER A 94 5.93 10.95 8.48
N CYS A 95 5.55 9.68 8.44
CA CYS A 95 4.44 9.25 7.58
C CYS A 95 3.14 9.97 7.97
N ASP A 96 2.35 10.37 6.98
CA ASP A 96 1.03 10.95 7.25
C ASP A 96 0.04 9.83 7.62
N TYR A 97 -0.10 9.58 8.92
CA TYR A 97 -1.04 8.59 9.47
C TYR A 97 -2.53 8.95 9.27
N GLN A 98 -2.84 10.10 8.66
CA GLN A 98 -4.19 10.59 8.36
C GLN A 98 -4.49 10.60 6.85
N SER A 99 -3.67 9.93 6.05
CA SER A 99 -3.81 9.83 4.60
C SER A 99 -3.77 8.37 4.10
N TYR A 100 -3.93 8.19 2.79
CA TYR A 100 -3.87 6.89 2.14
C TYR A 100 -2.47 6.54 1.65
N THR A 101 -2.19 5.23 1.58
CA THR A 101 -0.97 4.71 0.95
C THR A 101 -1.26 4.36 -0.50
N GLY A 102 -0.36 4.74 -1.39
CA GLY A 102 -0.32 4.33 -2.79
C GLY A 102 0.44 3.01 -2.96
N PHE A 103 -0.19 2.07 -3.64
CA PHE A 103 0.34 0.76 -3.96
C PHE A 103 0.51 0.61 -5.46
N THR A 104 1.63 0.06 -5.91
CA THR A 104 1.79 -0.37 -7.30
C THR A 104 0.75 -1.46 -7.60
N TYR A 105 -0.03 -1.28 -8.66
CA TYR A 105 -1.02 -2.24 -9.07
C TYR A 105 -0.35 -3.44 -9.73
N PHE A 106 -0.22 -4.55 -8.99
CA PHE A 106 0.50 -5.73 -9.45
C PHE A 106 0.02 -6.23 -10.82
N SER A 107 -1.30 -6.13 -11.07
CA SER A 107 -1.87 -6.61 -12.33
C SER A 107 -1.48 -5.78 -13.55
N HIS A 108 -1.09 -4.52 -13.35
CA HIS A 108 -0.58 -3.65 -14.42
C HIS A 108 0.75 -4.17 -15.01
N PHE A 109 1.54 -4.90 -14.22
CA PHE A 109 2.88 -5.38 -14.60
C PHE A 109 2.96 -6.89 -14.86
N ARG A 110 1.82 -7.60 -14.91
CA ARG A 110 1.80 -9.07 -15.04
C ARG A 110 2.56 -9.57 -16.27
N ASP A 111 2.39 -8.94 -17.41
CA ASP A 111 3.00 -9.41 -18.65
C ASP A 111 4.52 -9.20 -18.62
N TRP A 112 4.97 -8.04 -18.13
CA TRP A 112 6.39 -7.77 -17.90
C TRP A 112 7.03 -8.80 -16.95
N ILE A 113 6.37 -9.13 -15.83
CA ILE A 113 6.85 -10.14 -14.88
C ILE A 113 6.95 -11.51 -15.55
N ARG A 114 5.94 -11.91 -16.34
CA ARG A 114 5.94 -13.20 -17.04
C ARG A 114 7.10 -13.30 -18.02
N THR A 115 7.30 -12.28 -18.86
CA THR A 115 8.41 -12.26 -19.81
C THR A 115 9.77 -12.29 -19.09
N ALA A 116 9.92 -11.55 -17.99
CA ALA A 116 11.19 -11.49 -17.27
C ALA A 116 11.60 -12.79 -16.56
N PHE A 117 10.63 -13.62 -16.12
CA PHE A 117 10.90 -14.77 -15.25
C PHE A 117 10.44 -16.13 -15.78
N LEU A 118 9.59 -16.17 -16.81
CA LEU A 118 9.02 -17.42 -17.35
C LEU A 118 9.39 -17.69 -18.81
N GLU A 119 9.76 -16.65 -19.56
CA GLU A 119 10.09 -16.75 -20.99
C GLU A 119 11.60 -16.63 -21.28
N THR A 120 12.43 -16.76 -20.24
CA THR A 120 13.90 -16.81 -20.33
C THR A 120 14.42 -18.20 -20.66
#